data_AF-A0A9N9N4M7-F1
#
_entry.id   AF-A0A9N9N4M7-F1
#
_cell.length_a   1.000
_cell.length_b   1.000
_cell.length_c   1.000
_cell.angle_alpha   90.00
_cell.angle_beta   90.00
_cell.angle_gamma   90.00
#
_symmetry.space_group_name_H-M   'P 1'
#
loop_
_entity.id
_entity.type
_entity.pdbx_description
1 polymer ?
#
loop_
_entity_poly.entity_id
_entity_poly.type
_entity_poly.pdbx_seq_one_letter_code
_entity_poly.pdbx_strand_id
1 'polypeptide(L)'
;LPSSRELVRIMLDTIIDTTDLDRSFLDIKPTRDSIALLVNNLGGLSAIEEGVVVKDAIEYLEEKQFQVKRVYLGHFMTSLNMPGASLTILKLPIEEGEKILKYLDEPVQVPGWQNRIVVDSSGLQEDLDEKVSRSRLSSNDNIEYTIGVDPSSFQRSVTRACQAVIKAEPEITKYDTIVGDGDCGSTLKNGATAILDAFDGHKINTKNIPEAIRQISDILENSMGGTSGAIYCIFLNALANGVLSTATKHPDSHSISIDAKCWAESLKATKVGDRTLMDALIPFVETFTKNASSDTVQALSSALNAAQQGAENTRTLKAKLGRASYISDERIKAASVPDPGAWGLVTILNGLLLD
;
A
#
# COMPACT_ATOMS: atom_id res chain seq x y z
N LEU A 1 29.56 0.51 3.58
CA LEU A 1 29.50 -0.71 4.41
C LEU A 1 29.08 -1.85 3.49
N PRO A 2 29.71 -3.03 3.57
CA PRO A 2 29.23 -4.21 2.86
C PRO A 2 27.75 -4.49 3.20
N SER A 3 27.05 -5.17 2.31
CA SER A 3 25.67 -5.61 2.54
C SER A 3 25.60 -6.58 3.72
N SER A 4 24.41 -6.73 4.31
CA SER A 4 24.17 -7.74 5.37
C SER A 4 24.61 -9.14 4.91
N ARG A 5 24.21 -9.54 3.69
CA ARG A 5 24.60 -10.83 3.09
C ARG A 5 26.11 -11.01 2.99
N GLU A 6 26.85 -9.99 2.58
CA GLU A 6 28.32 -10.05 2.52
C GLU A 6 28.95 -10.15 3.91
N LEU A 7 28.44 -9.39 4.88
CA LEU A 7 28.92 -9.45 6.27
C LEU A 7 28.69 -10.82 6.90
N VAL A 8 27.47 -11.33 6.79
CA VAL A 8 27.08 -12.64 7.30
C VAL A 8 27.93 -13.73 6.66
N ARG A 9 28.15 -13.66 5.34
CA ARG A 9 29.05 -14.58 4.64
C ARG A 9 30.46 -14.56 5.22
N ILE A 10 31.07 -13.38 5.38
CA ILE A 10 32.43 -13.26 5.95
C ILE A 10 32.50 -13.85 7.35
N MET A 11 31.50 -13.56 8.19
CA MET A 11 31.42 -14.08 9.56
C MET A 11 31.29 -15.60 9.57
N LEU A 12 30.38 -16.16 8.78
CA LEU A 12 30.11 -17.59 8.74
C LEU A 12 31.24 -18.36 8.08
N ASP A 13 31.85 -17.85 7.00
CA ASP A 13 33.05 -18.44 6.40
C ASP A 13 34.16 -18.56 7.45
N THR A 14 34.36 -17.55 8.30
CA THR A 14 35.34 -17.60 9.39
C THR A 14 35.01 -18.67 10.45
N ILE A 15 33.74 -18.99 10.67
CA ILE A 15 33.29 -19.97 11.66
C ILE A 15 33.35 -21.40 11.11
N ILE A 16 33.00 -21.60 9.84
CA ILE A 16 32.88 -22.93 9.22
C ILE A 16 34.15 -23.39 8.49
N ASP A 17 35.12 -22.49 8.26
CA ASP A 17 36.38 -22.86 7.64
C ASP A 17 37.18 -23.79 8.55
N THR A 18 37.33 -25.03 8.09
CA THR A 18 38.09 -26.08 8.79
C THR A 18 39.55 -26.16 8.37
N THR A 19 39.95 -25.31 7.42
CA THR A 19 41.33 -25.24 6.89
C THR A 19 42.19 -24.20 7.60
N ASP A 20 41.58 -23.24 8.30
CA ASP A 20 42.27 -22.26 9.14
C ASP A 20 42.65 -22.88 10.50
N LEU A 21 43.92 -23.26 10.66
CA LEU A 21 44.42 -23.89 11.89
C LEU A 21 44.38 -22.97 13.12
N ASP A 22 44.33 -21.65 12.93
CA ASP A 22 44.30 -20.67 14.03
C ASP A 22 42.87 -20.39 14.52
N ARG A 23 41.86 -20.75 13.72
CA ARG A 23 40.43 -20.43 14.00
C ARG A 23 39.50 -21.65 13.95
N SER A 24 39.94 -22.77 13.40
CA SER A 24 39.15 -24.00 13.32
C SER A 24 39.17 -24.75 14.64
N PHE A 25 38.17 -24.48 15.47
CA PHE A 25 37.99 -25.16 16.76
C PHE A 25 36.84 -26.17 16.75
N LEU A 26 36.10 -26.29 15.64
CA LEU A 26 34.91 -27.13 15.51
C LEU A 26 35.00 -28.02 14.26
N ASP A 27 35.17 -29.33 14.45
CA ASP A 27 35.04 -30.32 13.36
C ASP A 27 33.56 -30.42 12.97
N ILE A 28 33.15 -29.68 11.95
CA ILE A 28 31.78 -29.62 11.46
C ILE A 28 31.70 -29.95 9.97
N LYS A 29 30.79 -30.85 9.59
CA LYS A 29 30.64 -31.31 8.20
C LYS A 29 29.24 -30.99 7.67
N PRO A 30 29.09 -30.13 6.65
CA PRO A 30 27.79 -29.63 6.20
C PRO A 30 26.77 -30.72 5.88
N THR A 31 27.18 -31.79 5.19
CA THR A 31 26.29 -32.87 4.73
C THR A 31 25.97 -33.92 5.80
N ARG A 32 26.65 -33.90 6.95
CA ARG A 32 26.53 -34.92 8.00
C ARG A 32 25.96 -34.35 9.29
N ASP A 33 26.41 -33.17 9.68
CA ASP A 33 26.17 -32.60 10.99
C ASP A 33 25.03 -31.55 10.88
N SER A 34 24.08 -31.62 11.80
CA SER A 34 23.06 -30.58 11.96
C SER A 34 23.59 -29.45 12.84
N ILE A 35 22.97 -28.28 12.79
CA ILE A 35 23.36 -27.13 13.61
C ILE A 35 22.18 -26.43 14.27
N ALA A 36 22.45 -25.83 15.43
CA ALA A 36 21.65 -24.75 15.98
C ALA A 36 22.41 -23.42 15.78
N LEU A 37 21.69 -22.41 15.27
CA LEU A 37 22.19 -21.07 15.05
C LEU A 37 21.68 -20.16 16.16
N LEU A 38 22.56 -19.37 16.76
CA LEU A 38 22.21 -18.29 17.68
C LEU A 38 22.62 -16.95 17.05
N VAL A 39 21.64 -16.10 16.77
CA VAL A 39 21.83 -14.72 16.34
C VAL A 39 21.58 -13.83 17.53
N ASN A 40 22.64 -13.18 18.00
CA ASN A 40 22.60 -12.32 19.18
C ASN A 40 22.70 -10.86 18.76
N ASN A 41 21.70 -10.05 19.08
CA ASN A 41 21.77 -8.60 18.94
C ASN A 41 22.65 -8.02 20.06
N LEU A 42 23.63 -7.21 19.67
CA LEU A 42 24.56 -6.56 20.59
C LEU A 42 23.97 -5.30 21.25
N GLY A 43 22.74 -4.94 20.91
CA GLY A 43 21.86 -4.02 21.62
C GLY A 43 21.34 -2.85 20.80
N GLY A 44 21.94 -2.56 19.64
CA GLY A 44 21.62 -1.38 18.83
C GLY A 44 20.95 -1.65 17.49
N LEU A 45 20.73 -2.92 17.10
CA LEU A 45 19.98 -3.23 15.87
C LEU A 45 18.47 -3.19 16.11
N SER A 46 17.72 -2.82 15.08
CA SER A 46 16.26 -2.95 15.08
C SER A 46 15.83 -4.40 14.85
N ALA A 47 14.60 -4.73 15.27
CA ALA A 47 14.02 -6.06 15.03
C ALA A 47 13.95 -6.45 13.54
N ILE A 48 13.84 -5.47 12.63
CA ILE A 48 13.85 -5.72 11.19
C ILE A 48 15.26 -6.10 10.73
N GLU A 49 16.28 -5.36 11.16
CA GLU A 49 17.68 -5.65 10.83
C GLU A 49 18.12 -7.00 11.40
N GLU A 50 17.70 -7.33 12.63
CA GLU A 50 17.88 -8.66 13.22
C GLU A 50 17.29 -9.78 12.34
N GLY A 51 16.06 -9.58 11.85
CA GLY A 51 15.39 -10.54 10.97
C GLY A 51 16.11 -10.72 9.63
N VAL A 52 16.68 -9.65 9.07
CA VAL A 52 17.49 -9.70 7.84
C VAL A 52 18.77 -10.51 8.08
N VAL A 53 19.48 -10.29 9.19
CA VAL A 53 20.68 -11.06 9.53
C VAL A 53 20.36 -12.55 9.72
N VAL A 54 19.24 -12.88 10.36
CA VAL A 54 18.78 -14.28 10.51
C VAL A 54 18.51 -14.90 9.15
N LYS A 55 17.75 -14.22 8.28
CA LYS A 55 17.43 -14.70 6.93
C LYS A 55 18.71 -14.98 6.13
N ASP A 56 19.60 -13.99 6.04
CA ASP A 56 20.85 -14.10 5.29
C ASP A 56 21.73 -15.24 5.83
N ALA A 57 21.75 -15.47 7.14
CA ALA A 57 22.52 -16.53 7.77
C ALA A 57 21.96 -17.92 7.48
N ILE A 58 20.63 -18.10 7.54
CA ILE A 58 19.97 -19.37 7.21
C ILE A 58 20.20 -19.69 5.73
N GLU A 59 19.89 -18.76 4.83
CA GLU A 59 20.07 -18.96 3.38
C GLU A 59 21.52 -19.33 3.06
N TYR A 60 22.50 -18.64 3.65
CA TYR A 60 23.91 -18.96 3.43
C TYR A 60 24.32 -20.34 3.97
N LEU A 61 23.84 -20.74 5.14
CA LEU A 61 24.14 -22.05 5.72
C LEU A 61 23.51 -23.18 4.91
N GLU A 62 22.29 -22.99 4.42
CA GLU A 62 21.59 -23.93 3.54
C GLU A 62 22.26 -24.02 2.16
N GLU A 63 22.72 -22.91 1.57
CA GLU A 63 23.57 -22.89 0.37
C GLU A 63 24.84 -23.74 0.56
N LYS A 64 25.42 -23.72 1.77
CA LYS A 64 26.57 -24.55 2.16
C LYS A 64 26.20 -25.98 2.54
N GLN A 65 24.94 -26.38 2.39
CA GLN A 65 24.37 -27.71 2.69
C GLN A 65 24.28 -28.08 4.17
N PHE A 66 24.43 -27.12 5.09
CA PHE A 66 24.16 -27.39 6.50
C PHE A 66 22.65 -27.56 6.75
N GLN A 67 22.30 -28.45 7.68
CA GLN A 67 20.93 -28.54 8.19
C GLN A 67 20.78 -27.68 9.45
N VAL A 68 20.18 -26.49 9.29
CA VAL A 68 19.83 -25.63 10.43
C VAL A 68 18.57 -26.19 11.08
N LYS A 69 18.71 -26.86 12.23
CA LYS A 69 17.58 -27.46 12.96
C LYS A 69 16.87 -26.48 13.87
N ARG A 70 17.58 -25.43 14.31
CA ARG A 70 17.06 -24.48 15.27
C ARG A 70 17.74 -23.12 15.13
N VAL A 71 16.96 -22.07 15.29
CA VAL A 71 17.45 -20.68 15.34
C VAL A 71 16.98 -20.03 16.63
N TYR A 72 17.92 -19.42 17.34
CA TYR A 72 17.67 -18.59 18.51
C TYR A 72 18.01 -17.15 18.18
N LEU A 73 17.06 -16.24 18.32
CA LEU A 73 17.23 -14.82 18.09
C LEU A 73 16.93 -14.04 19.37
N GLY A 74 17.79 -13.08 19.71
CA GLY A 74 17.53 -12.17 20.82
C GLY A 74 18.76 -11.46 21.37
N HIS A 75 18.60 -10.89 22.57
CA HIS A 75 19.60 -10.08 23.26
C HIS A 75 20.20 -10.90 24.42
N PHE A 76 21.05 -11.86 24.07
CA PHE A 76 21.62 -12.79 25.05
C PHE A 76 22.86 -12.20 25.74
N MET A 77 23.72 -11.54 24.97
CA MET A 77 24.94 -10.89 25.45
C MET A 77 25.17 -9.60 24.68
N THR A 78 24.73 -8.47 25.26
CA THR A 78 24.82 -7.16 24.62
C THR A 78 26.12 -6.44 24.95
N SER A 79 26.46 -5.44 24.14
CA SER A 79 27.46 -4.43 24.43
C SER A 79 26.76 -3.06 24.50
N LEU A 80 25.99 -2.86 25.57
CA LEU A 80 25.10 -1.70 25.74
C LEU A 80 24.15 -1.56 24.54
N ASN A 81 24.31 -0.49 23.74
CA ASN A 81 23.52 -0.17 22.56
C ASN A 81 24.35 -0.29 21.27
N MET A 82 25.32 -1.20 21.23
CA MET A 82 26.18 -1.36 20.05
C MET A 82 25.36 -1.85 18.85
N PRO A 83 25.37 -1.13 17.71
CA PRO A 83 24.66 -1.54 16.50
C PRO A 83 25.43 -2.66 15.79
N GLY A 84 25.17 -3.90 16.20
CA GLY A 84 25.78 -5.08 15.61
C GLY A 84 25.12 -6.38 16.06
N ALA A 85 25.48 -7.46 15.40
CA ALA A 85 25.06 -8.81 15.75
C ALA A 85 26.27 -9.73 15.88
N SER A 86 26.13 -10.78 16.68
CA SER A 86 27.05 -11.92 16.67
C SER A 86 26.31 -13.19 16.24
N LEU A 87 27.03 -14.06 15.51
CA LEU A 87 26.54 -15.34 15.04
C LEU A 87 27.31 -16.44 15.77
N THR A 88 26.58 -17.39 16.35
CA THR A 88 27.16 -18.56 17.01
C THR A 88 26.55 -19.82 16.42
N ILE A 89 27.42 -20.76 16.02
CA ILE A 89 27.01 -22.09 15.55
C ILE A 89 27.30 -23.11 16.65
N LEU A 90 26.28 -23.89 16.99
CA LEU A 90 26.42 -25.09 17.81
C LEU A 90 26.23 -26.32 16.92
N LYS A 91 27.26 -27.16 16.85
CA LYS A 91 27.17 -28.48 16.20
C LYS A 91 26.21 -29.38 17.00
N LEU A 92 25.30 -30.02 16.28
CA LEU A 92 24.41 -31.07 16.79
C LEU A 92 24.89 -32.42 16.24
N PRO A 93 25.59 -33.24 17.03
CA PRO A 93 26.04 -34.56 16.61
C PRO A 93 24.87 -35.47 16.26
N ILE A 94 25.05 -36.42 15.33
CA ILE A 94 23.98 -37.32 14.87
C ILE A 94 23.30 -38.07 16.03
N GLU A 95 24.07 -38.59 16.98
CA GLU A 95 23.53 -39.44 18.05
C GLU A 95 22.91 -38.65 19.22
N GLU A 96 23.40 -37.43 19.48
CA GLU A 96 23.02 -36.65 20.67
C GLU A 96 22.32 -35.32 20.34
N GLY A 97 22.24 -34.94 19.07
CA GLY A 97 21.75 -33.63 18.63
C GLY A 97 20.31 -33.35 19.08
N GLU A 98 19.42 -34.34 18.95
CA GLU A 98 18.03 -34.25 19.42
C GLU A 98 17.94 -34.07 20.93
N LYS A 99 18.83 -34.72 21.69
CA LYS A 99 18.89 -34.59 23.15
C LYS A 99 19.39 -33.19 23.56
N ILE A 100 20.38 -32.65 22.85
CA ILE A 100 20.90 -31.29 23.06
C ILE A 100 19.80 -30.26 22.76
N LEU A 101 19.11 -30.39 21.63
CA LEU A 101 17.99 -29.51 21.27
C LEU A 101 16.91 -29.53 22.36
N LYS A 102 16.52 -30.73 22.80
CA LYS A 102 15.56 -30.86 23.90
C LYS A 102 15.98 -30.10 25.15
N TYR A 103 17.27 -30.11 25.52
CA TYR A 103 17.75 -29.36 26.68
C TYR A 103 17.77 -27.84 26.46
N LEU A 104 18.06 -27.38 25.25
CA LEU A 104 18.02 -25.94 24.91
C LEU A 104 16.58 -25.41 24.88
N ASP A 105 15.62 -26.26 24.51
CA ASP A 105 14.21 -25.93 24.39
C ASP A 105 13.43 -26.09 25.70
N GLU A 106 14.03 -26.72 26.72
CA GLU A 106 13.40 -26.90 28.02
C GLU A 106 13.05 -25.52 28.62
N PRO A 107 11.80 -25.32 29.10
CA PRO A 107 11.40 -24.05 29.68
C PRO A 107 12.15 -23.78 30.98
N VAL A 108 12.83 -22.64 31.04
CA VAL A 108 13.58 -22.19 32.21
C VAL A 108 13.05 -20.84 32.72
N GLN A 109 13.16 -20.62 34.02
CA GLN A 109 12.73 -19.37 34.67
C GLN A 109 13.92 -18.42 34.88
N VAL A 110 14.62 -18.08 33.80
CA VAL A 110 15.74 -17.11 33.84
C VAL A 110 15.47 -15.95 32.87
N PRO A 111 15.73 -14.68 33.26
CA PRO A 111 15.39 -13.52 32.43
C PRO A 111 16.07 -13.46 31.05
N GLY A 112 17.30 -14.00 30.94
CA GLY A 112 18.15 -13.87 29.77
C GLY A 112 18.02 -15.00 28.72
N TRP A 113 17.29 -16.07 29.03
CA TRP A 113 17.08 -17.17 28.07
C TRP A 113 15.64 -17.11 27.55
N GLN A 114 15.46 -16.44 26.41
CA GLN A 114 14.15 -16.28 25.76
C GLN A 114 14.01 -17.25 24.58
N ASN A 115 13.92 -18.55 24.87
CA ASN A 115 13.76 -19.62 23.86
C ASN A 115 12.34 -19.75 23.28
N ARG A 116 11.61 -18.64 23.12
CA ARG A 116 10.17 -18.67 22.82
C ARG A 116 9.82 -18.76 21.34
N ILE A 117 10.78 -18.56 20.44
CA ILE A 117 10.53 -18.60 18.99
C ILE A 117 11.10 -19.90 18.43
N VAL A 118 10.20 -20.82 18.08
CA VAL A 118 10.52 -22.02 17.29
C VAL A 118 10.18 -21.66 15.85
N VAL A 119 11.18 -21.39 15.03
CA VAL A 119 10.98 -21.29 13.57
C VAL A 119 11.39 -22.63 12.97
N ASP A 120 10.40 -23.39 12.50
CA ASP A 120 10.66 -24.49 11.59
C ASP A 120 10.92 -23.88 10.20
N SER A 121 12.15 -24.00 9.69
CA SER A 121 12.52 -23.48 8.38
C SER A 121 11.96 -24.34 7.23
N SER A 122 11.41 -25.52 7.54
CA SER A 122 10.79 -26.41 6.54
C SER A 122 9.41 -25.90 6.09
N GLY A 123 9.39 -24.83 5.29
CA GLY A 123 8.14 -24.31 4.74
C GLY A 123 8.14 -22.86 4.25
N LEU A 124 9.28 -22.17 4.25
CA LEU A 124 9.38 -20.78 3.78
C LEU A 124 9.33 -20.62 2.24
N GLN A 125 9.03 -21.70 1.51
CA GLN A 125 8.93 -21.68 0.06
C GLN A 125 7.61 -21.07 -0.41
N GLU A 126 7.70 -19.81 -0.86
CA GLU A 126 6.92 -19.14 -1.91
C GLU A 126 5.46 -19.60 -2.10
N ASP A 127 4.53 -18.95 -1.38
CA ASP A 127 3.09 -19.10 -1.66
C ASP A 127 2.35 -17.75 -1.57
N LEU A 128 3.08 -16.65 -1.78
CA LEU A 128 2.53 -15.28 -1.77
C LEU A 128 2.05 -14.85 -3.16
N ASP A 129 2.74 -15.24 -4.24
CA ASP A 129 2.43 -14.81 -5.61
C ASP A 129 1.12 -15.41 -6.15
N GLU A 130 0.77 -16.62 -5.72
CA GLU A 130 -0.48 -17.28 -6.16
C GLU A 130 -1.74 -16.64 -5.55
N LYS A 131 -1.67 -16.11 -4.32
CA LYS A 131 -2.83 -15.55 -3.62
C LYS A 131 -3.18 -14.14 -4.10
N VAL A 132 -2.20 -13.35 -4.49
CA VAL A 132 -2.44 -12.01 -5.09
C VAL A 132 -3.04 -12.12 -6.50
N SER A 133 -2.72 -13.20 -7.23
CA SER A 133 -3.29 -13.44 -8.57
C SER A 133 -4.76 -13.87 -8.55
N ARG A 134 -5.23 -14.56 -7.49
CA ARG A 134 -6.62 -15.07 -7.39
C ARG A 134 -7.66 -14.03 -6.95
N SER A 135 -7.26 -12.89 -6.37
CA SER A 135 -8.21 -11.83 -5.99
C SER A 135 -8.68 -10.96 -7.18
N ARG A 136 -8.01 -11.08 -8.33
CA ARG A 136 -8.53 -10.58 -9.61
C ARG A 136 -9.65 -11.51 -10.08
N LEU A 137 -10.84 -11.33 -9.50
CA LEU A 137 -12.10 -11.92 -9.95
C LEU A 137 -12.15 -11.87 -11.48
N SER A 138 -12.29 -13.04 -12.09
CA SER A 138 -12.36 -13.26 -13.53
C SER A 138 -13.23 -12.21 -14.22
N SER A 139 -12.58 -11.29 -14.92
CA SER A 139 -13.19 -10.47 -15.94
C SER A 139 -13.85 -11.42 -16.93
N ASN A 140 -15.19 -11.42 -17.00
CA ASN A 140 -15.88 -12.03 -18.12
C ASN A 140 -15.65 -11.11 -19.33
N ASP A 141 -14.50 -11.27 -19.98
CA ASP A 141 -13.97 -10.41 -21.06
C ASP A 141 -14.88 -10.32 -22.32
N ASN A 142 -16.02 -11.02 -22.33
CA ASN A 142 -16.90 -11.16 -23.50
C ASN A 142 -18.30 -10.54 -23.35
N ILE A 143 -18.59 -9.79 -22.28
CA ILE A 143 -19.89 -9.10 -22.15
C ILE A 143 -19.69 -7.61 -22.47
N GLU A 144 -20.20 -7.17 -23.63
CA GLU A 144 -20.36 -5.75 -23.92
C GLU A 144 -21.52 -5.19 -23.09
N TYR A 145 -21.21 -4.42 -22.05
CA TYR A 145 -22.20 -3.67 -21.29
C TYR A 145 -22.45 -2.33 -21.99
N THR A 146 -23.49 -2.25 -22.81
CA THR A 146 -24.00 -0.96 -23.31
C THR A 146 -24.73 -0.23 -22.19
N ILE A 147 -24.00 0.50 -21.35
CA ILE A 147 -24.59 1.69 -20.72
C ILE A 147 -24.69 2.71 -21.86
N GLY A 148 -25.83 3.39 -22.01
CA GLY A 148 -26.07 4.32 -23.11
C GLY A 148 -25.23 5.61 -23.07
N VAL A 149 -23.94 5.49 -22.77
CA VAL A 149 -22.88 6.48 -22.83
C VAL A 149 -21.99 6.12 -24.02
N ASP A 150 -21.84 7.04 -24.97
CA ASP A 150 -20.92 6.89 -26.11
C ASP A 150 -19.47 6.72 -25.61
N PRO A 151 -18.74 5.65 -26.01
CA PRO A 151 -17.35 5.43 -25.62
C PRO A 151 -16.44 6.64 -25.87
N SER A 152 -16.66 7.34 -26.98
CA SER A 152 -15.88 8.52 -27.33
C SER A 152 -16.19 9.69 -26.38
N SER A 153 -17.44 9.83 -25.95
CA SER A 153 -17.86 10.82 -24.96
C SER A 153 -17.23 10.55 -23.60
N PHE A 154 -17.21 9.30 -23.15
CA PHE A 154 -16.53 8.91 -21.91
C PHE A 154 -15.04 9.28 -21.96
N GLN A 155 -14.32 8.87 -23.01
CA GLN A 155 -12.91 9.18 -23.16
C GLN A 155 -12.66 10.69 -23.21
N ARG A 156 -13.49 11.46 -23.93
CA ARG A 156 -13.40 12.93 -23.96
C ARG A 156 -13.56 13.54 -22.58
N SER A 157 -14.57 13.12 -21.81
CA SER A 157 -14.81 13.63 -20.45
C SER A 157 -13.65 13.32 -19.51
N VAL A 158 -13.14 12.09 -19.50
CA VAL A 158 -11.99 11.72 -18.66
C VAL A 158 -10.73 12.48 -19.08
N THR A 159 -10.50 12.63 -20.39
CA THR A 159 -9.38 13.42 -20.93
C THR A 159 -9.43 14.88 -20.47
N ARG A 160 -10.62 15.51 -20.52
CA ARG A 160 -10.81 16.88 -20.01
C ARG A 160 -10.54 17.01 -18.52
N ALA A 161 -11.02 16.06 -17.72
CA ALA A 161 -10.74 16.03 -16.28
C ALA A 161 -9.23 15.93 -15.99
N CYS A 162 -8.52 15.07 -16.73
CA CYS A 162 -7.07 14.94 -16.63
C CYS A 162 -6.37 16.25 -17.02
N GLN A 163 -6.75 16.88 -18.13
CA GLN A 163 -6.18 18.16 -18.56
C GLN A 163 -6.47 19.30 -17.57
N ALA A 164 -7.66 19.33 -16.98
CA ALA A 164 -8.04 20.33 -15.98
C ALA A 164 -7.16 20.22 -14.74
N VAL A 165 -6.93 19.02 -14.21
CA VAL A 165 -6.09 18.84 -13.02
C VAL A 165 -4.60 19.05 -13.31
N ILE A 166 -4.11 18.67 -14.51
CA ILE A 166 -2.75 18.98 -14.94
C ILE A 166 -2.53 20.50 -15.00
N LYS A 167 -3.52 21.26 -15.50
CA LYS A 167 -3.47 22.73 -15.54
C LYS A 167 -3.55 23.35 -14.14
N ALA A 168 -4.34 22.79 -13.23
CA ALA A 168 -4.50 23.29 -11.87
C ALA A 168 -3.39 22.85 -10.91
N GLU A 169 -2.53 21.91 -11.32
CA GLU A 169 -1.47 21.33 -10.48
C GLU A 169 -0.66 22.39 -9.71
N PRO A 170 -0.13 23.46 -10.32
CA PRO A 170 0.68 24.44 -9.60
C PRO A 170 -0.09 25.15 -8.48
N GLU A 171 -1.39 25.37 -8.66
CA GLU A 171 -2.24 25.98 -7.64
C GLU A 171 -2.51 25.00 -6.49
N ILE A 172 -2.84 23.75 -6.81
CA ILE A 172 -3.10 22.71 -5.80
C ILE A 172 -1.83 22.45 -4.97
N THR A 173 -0.68 22.31 -5.62
CA THR A 173 0.63 22.17 -4.97
C THR A 173 0.95 23.37 -4.08
N LYS A 174 0.61 24.59 -4.52
CA LYS A 174 0.77 25.80 -3.69
C LYS A 174 -0.11 25.75 -2.44
N TYR A 175 -1.38 25.36 -2.54
CA TYR A 175 -2.24 25.23 -1.37
C TYR A 175 -1.70 24.19 -0.40
N ASP A 176 -1.25 23.05 -0.91
CA ASP A 176 -0.69 21.98 -0.10
C ASP A 176 0.64 22.34 0.54
N THR A 177 1.48 23.14 -0.11
CA THR A 177 2.71 23.66 0.49
C THR A 177 2.43 24.54 1.73
N ILE A 178 1.27 25.23 1.74
CA ILE A 178 0.89 26.09 2.87
C ILE A 178 0.34 25.26 4.03
N VAL A 179 -0.42 24.19 3.73
CA VAL A 179 -1.24 23.44 4.69
C VAL A 179 -0.93 21.94 4.78
N GLY A 180 0.18 21.49 4.22
CA GLY A 180 0.58 20.10 4.10
C GLY A 180 2.07 20.00 3.72
N ASP A 181 2.43 19.00 2.92
CA ASP A 181 3.81 18.74 2.48
C ASP A 181 4.09 19.11 1.02
N GLY A 182 3.08 19.58 0.29
CA GLY A 182 3.27 20.19 -1.03
C GLY A 182 3.38 19.17 -2.17
N ASP A 183 2.81 17.99 -2.03
CA ASP A 183 2.85 16.93 -3.05
C ASP A 183 1.49 16.64 -3.70
N CYS A 184 0.39 17.23 -3.18
CA CYS A 184 -0.96 16.90 -3.60
C CYS A 184 -1.19 17.15 -5.11
N GLY A 185 -0.81 18.34 -5.61
CA GLY A 185 -0.99 18.66 -7.02
C GLY A 185 -0.17 17.75 -7.93
N SER A 186 1.11 17.55 -7.59
CA SER A 186 2.00 16.66 -8.34
C SER A 186 1.48 15.21 -8.36
N THR A 187 0.93 14.72 -7.25
CA THR A 187 0.30 13.40 -7.15
C THR A 187 -0.90 13.27 -8.10
N LEU A 188 -1.78 14.28 -8.14
CA LEU A 188 -2.93 14.30 -9.05
C LEU A 188 -2.50 14.38 -10.53
N LYS A 189 -1.49 15.18 -10.83
CA LYS A 189 -0.91 15.29 -12.17
C LYS A 189 -0.30 13.97 -12.64
N ASN A 190 0.40 13.23 -11.76
CA ASN A 190 0.96 11.93 -12.10
C ASN A 190 -0.15 10.94 -12.50
N GLY A 191 -1.21 10.85 -11.69
CA GLY A 191 -2.38 10.02 -12.01
C GLY A 191 -3.06 10.42 -13.33
N ALA A 192 -3.29 11.72 -13.53
CA ALA A 192 -3.88 12.25 -14.76
C ALA A 192 -3.03 11.96 -16.01
N THR A 193 -1.70 12.12 -15.91
CA THR A 193 -0.78 11.83 -17.01
C THR A 193 -0.79 10.33 -17.33
N ALA A 194 -0.77 9.47 -16.31
CA ALA A 194 -0.82 8.02 -16.51
C ALA A 194 -2.12 7.55 -17.18
N ILE A 195 -3.26 8.18 -16.87
CA ILE A 195 -4.54 7.90 -17.56
C ILE A 195 -4.47 8.33 -19.03
N LEU A 196 -3.93 9.52 -19.33
CA LEU A 196 -3.78 9.99 -20.71
C LEU A 196 -2.87 9.06 -21.53
N ASP A 197 -1.71 8.70 -20.98
CA ASP A 197 -0.79 7.75 -21.60
C ASP A 197 -1.43 6.38 -21.84
N ALA A 198 -2.32 5.94 -20.95
CA ALA A 198 -3.06 4.70 -21.10
C ALA A 198 -4.14 4.76 -22.19
N PHE A 199 -4.78 5.92 -22.40
CA PHE A 199 -5.66 6.12 -23.56
C PHE A 199 -4.88 6.10 -24.86
N ASP A 200 -3.76 6.83 -24.94
CA ASP A 200 -2.90 6.87 -26.14
C ASP A 200 -2.33 5.47 -26.45
N GLY A 201 -1.97 4.71 -25.42
CA GLY A 201 -1.52 3.33 -25.50
C GLY A 201 -2.63 2.29 -25.70
N HIS A 202 -3.90 2.70 -25.85
CA HIS A 202 -5.06 1.81 -26.01
C HIS A 202 -5.19 0.75 -24.91
N LYS A 203 -4.78 1.09 -23.68
CA LYS A 203 -4.82 0.20 -22.50
C LYS A 203 -6.15 0.24 -21.76
N ILE A 204 -7.03 1.18 -22.10
CA ILE A 204 -8.36 1.35 -21.50
C ILE A 204 -9.43 0.92 -22.49
N ASN A 205 -10.24 -0.09 -22.13
CA ASN A 205 -11.33 -0.59 -22.95
C ASN A 205 -12.58 0.27 -22.81
N THR A 206 -12.64 1.38 -23.55
CA THR A 206 -13.77 2.32 -23.51
C THR A 206 -15.09 1.75 -24.04
N LYS A 207 -15.10 0.57 -24.67
CA LYS A 207 -16.33 -0.11 -25.09
C LYS A 207 -17.09 -0.73 -23.92
N ASN A 208 -16.42 -0.99 -22.79
CA ASN A 208 -17.00 -1.53 -21.58
C ASN A 208 -16.73 -0.53 -20.45
N ILE A 209 -17.69 0.36 -20.17
CA ILE A 209 -17.51 1.46 -19.22
C ILE A 209 -17.18 0.98 -17.79
N PRO A 210 -17.84 -0.06 -17.21
CA PRO A 210 -17.45 -0.62 -15.93
C PRO A 210 -15.98 -1.07 -15.91
N GLU A 211 -15.54 -1.76 -16.96
CA GLU A 211 -14.15 -2.20 -17.08
C GLU A 211 -13.19 -1.01 -17.25
N ALA A 212 -13.54 -0.01 -18.06
CA ALA A 212 -12.75 1.19 -18.24
C ALA A 212 -12.55 1.93 -16.90
N ILE A 213 -13.58 2.04 -16.07
CA ILE A 213 -13.49 2.67 -14.74
C ILE A 213 -12.56 1.87 -13.81
N ARG A 214 -12.60 0.53 -13.86
CA ARG A 214 -11.71 -0.33 -13.08
C ARG A 214 -10.26 -0.21 -13.55
N GLN A 215 -10.03 -0.23 -14.86
CA GLN A 215 -8.69 -0.03 -15.44
C GLN A 215 -8.12 1.35 -15.07
N ILE A 216 -8.95 2.40 -15.06
CA ILE A 216 -8.54 3.72 -14.54
C ILE A 216 -8.16 3.61 -13.06
N SER A 217 -8.94 2.91 -12.23
CA SER A 217 -8.60 2.67 -10.82
C SER A 217 -7.24 1.98 -10.66
N ASP A 218 -6.98 0.92 -11.42
CA ASP A 218 -5.71 0.16 -11.36
C ASP A 218 -4.51 1.04 -11.78
N ILE A 219 -4.70 1.90 -12.79
CA ILE A 219 -3.69 2.88 -13.21
C ILE A 219 -3.42 3.87 -12.07
N LEU A 220 -4.47 4.39 -11.42
CA LEU A 220 -4.31 5.35 -10.31
C LEU A 220 -3.66 4.71 -9.08
N GLU A 221 -3.95 3.46 -8.77
CA GLU A 221 -3.33 2.73 -7.65
C GLU A 221 -1.80 2.66 -7.77
N ASN A 222 -1.30 2.53 -9.00
CA ASN A 222 0.15 2.42 -9.27
C ASN A 222 0.83 3.77 -9.52
N SER A 223 0.08 4.79 -9.96
CA SER A 223 0.64 6.09 -10.37
C SER A 223 0.44 7.21 -9.35
N MET A 224 -0.51 7.06 -8.43
CA MET A 224 -0.76 8.00 -7.35
C MET A 224 -0.24 7.46 -6.02
N GLY A 225 0.55 8.29 -5.32
CA GLY A 225 0.93 8.03 -3.93
C GLY A 225 -0.11 8.50 -2.93
N GLY A 226 0.10 8.13 -1.67
CA GLY A 226 -0.61 8.70 -0.52
C GLY A 226 -2.08 8.31 -0.39
N THR A 227 -2.76 8.95 0.56
CA THR A 227 -4.15 8.62 0.92
C THR A 227 -5.16 8.98 -0.16
N SER A 228 -4.90 10.00 -0.97
CA SER A 228 -5.80 10.43 -2.04
C SER A 228 -5.95 9.36 -3.12
N GLY A 229 -4.85 8.73 -3.57
CA GLY A 229 -4.87 7.62 -4.52
C GLY A 229 -5.78 6.48 -4.06
N ALA A 230 -5.65 6.05 -2.80
CA ALA A 230 -6.51 5.02 -2.21
C ALA A 230 -7.99 5.42 -2.19
N ILE A 231 -8.31 6.67 -1.84
CA ILE A 231 -9.70 7.15 -1.82
C ILE A 231 -10.29 7.17 -3.25
N TYR A 232 -9.52 7.63 -4.26
CA TYR A 232 -9.97 7.59 -5.66
C TYR A 232 -10.25 6.15 -6.11
N CYS A 233 -9.38 5.19 -5.77
CA CYS A 233 -9.56 3.78 -6.14
C CYS A 233 -10.82 3.18 -5.50
N ILE A 234 -11.06 3.46 -4.21
CA ILE A 234 -12.29 3.03 -3.53
C ILE A 234 -13.52 3.60 -4.22
N PHE A 235 -13.51 4.88 -4.55
CA PHE A 235 -14.63 5.55 -5.21
C PHE A 235 -14.87 4.98 -6.62
N LEU A 236 -13.83 4.84 -7.44
CA LEU A 236 -13.94 4.34 -8.81
C LEU A 236 -14.42 2.88 -8.84
N ASN A 237 -13.94 2.03 -7.94
CA ASN A 237 -14.43 0.65 -7.85
C ASN A 237 -15.89 0.58 -7.41
N ALA A 238 -16.32 1.41 -6.45
CA ALA A 238 -17.74 1.51 -6.07
C ALA A 238 -18.61 2.06 -7.22
N LEU A 239 -18.10 3.00 -8.01
CA LEU A 239 -18.75 3.51 -9.22
C LEU A 239 -18.88 2.41 -10.28
N ALA A 240 -17.80 1.69 -10.58
CA ALA A 240 -17.81 0.60 -11.56
C ALA A 240 -18.83 -0.49 -11.20
N ASN A 241 -18.88 -0.87 -9.91
CA ASN A 241 -19.86 -1.84 -9.41
C ASN A 241 -21.31 -1.32 -9.50
N GLY A 242 -21.54 -0.05 -9.16
CA GLY A 242 -22.85 0.60 -9.29
C GLY A 242 -23.33 0.60 -10.75
N VAL A 243 -22.47 1.06 -11.66
CA VAL A 243 -22.73 1.08 -13.11
C VAL A 243 -23.00 -0.33 -13.64
N LEU A 244 -22.20 -1.33 -13.25
CA LEU A 244 -22.41 -2.73 -13.63
C LEU A 244 -23.74 -3.29 -13.13
N SER A 245 -24.11 -2.99 -11.88
CA SER A 245 -25.40 -3.41 -11.30
C SER A 245 -26.59 -2.78 -12.03
N THR A 246 -26.50 -1.50 -12.38
CA THR A 246 -27.52 -0.80 -13.17
C THR A 246 -27.63 -1.42 -14.56
N ALA A 247 -26.51 -1.58 -15.28
CA ALA A 247 -26.49 -2.13 -16.63
C ALA A 247 -27.10 -3.54 -16.69
N THR A 248 -26.87 -4.35 -15.66
CA THR A 248 -27.41 -5.72 -15.57
C THR A 248 -28.92 -5.74 -15.30
N LYS A 249 -29.43 -4.81 -14.49
CA LYS A 249 -30.87 -4.76 -14.10
C LYS A 249 -31.73 -3.96 -15.08
N HIS A 250 -31.16 -2.93 -15.68
CA HIS A 250 -31.82 -1.95 -16.54
C HIS A 250 -30.90 -1.61 -17.73
N PRO A 251 -30.77 -2.51 -18.72
CA PRO A 251 -29.84 -2.33 -19.84
C PRO A 251 -30.14 -1.09 -20.71
N ASP A 252 -31.40 -0.66 -20.78
CA ASP A 252 -31.81 0.56 -21.50
C ASP A 252 -31.68 1.83 -20.66
N SER A 253 -31.16 1.72 -19.43
CA SER A 253 -30.99 2.88 -18.56
C SER A 253 -29.76 3.68 -18.96
N HIS A 254 -29.94 4.99 -19.12
CA HIS A 254 -28.85 5.96 -19.21
C HIS A 254 -28.37 6.43 -17.83
N SER A 255 -28.90 5.86 -16.73
CA SER A 255 -28.55 6.28 -15.39
C SER A 255 -27.16 5.78 -14.97
N ILE A 256 -26.34 6.71 -14.52
CA ILE A 256 -25.09 6.41 -13.81
C ILE A 256 -25.46 6.30 -12.33
N SER A 257 -25.06 5.21 -11.68
CA SER A 257 -25.24 5.02 -10.24
C SER A 257 -23.91 4.75 -9.57
N ILE A 258 -23.80 5.16 -8.31
CA ILE A 258 -22.70 4.76 -7.44
C ILE A 258 -23.27 3.69 -6.51
N ASP A 259 -22.55 2.59 -6.29
CA ASP A 259 -22.92 1.66 -5.22
C ASP A 259 -22.66 2.33 -3.87
N ALA A 260 -23.66 3.06 -3.39
CA ALA A 260 -23.61 3.83 -2.16
C ALA A 260 -23.30 2.95 -0.95
N LYS A 261 -23.67 1.66 -0.98
CA LYS A 261 -23.36 0.72 0.09
C LYS A 261 -21.88 0.35 0.08
N CYS A 262 -21.34 -0.06 -1.06
CA CYS A 262 -19.91 -0.38 -1.23
C CYS A 262 -19.03 0.84 -0.89
N TRP A 263 -19.43 2.01 -1.36
CA TRP A 263 -18.75 3.28 -1.07
C TRP A 263 -18.80 3.66 0.41
N ALA A 264 -19.99 3.66 1.04
CA ALA A 264 -20.14 4.06 2.43
C ALA A 264 -19.47 3.08 3.42
N GLU A 265 -19.49 1.78 3.13
CA GLU A 265 -18.83 0.77 3.96
C GLU A 265 -17.32 0.96 4.00
N SER A 266 -16.73 1.35 2.87
CA SER A 266 -15.28 1.55 2.71
C SER A 266 -14.79 2.86 3.37
N LEU A 267 -15.69 3.81 3.64
CA LEU A 267 -15.36 5.17 4.09
C LEU A 267 -15.85 5.50 5.50
N LYS A 268 -16.23 4.49 6.29
CA LYS A 268 -16.77 4.63 7.68
C LYS A 268 -15.93 5.51 8.62
N ALA A 269 -14.63 5.62 8.40
CA ALA A 269 -13.72 6.40 9.24
C ALA A 269 -13.60 7.88 8.83
N THR A 270 -14.25 8.32 7.76
CA THR A 270 -14.12 9.67 7.20
C THR A 270 -15.48 10.36 7.12
N LYS A 271 -15.51 11.66 7.40
CA LYS A 271 -16.73 12.48 7.41
C LYS A 271 -16.46 13.91 6.97
N VAL A 272 -17.53 14.59 6.58
CA VAL A 272 -17.54 16.04 6.37
C VAL A 272 -17.19 16.74 7.71
N GLY A 273 -16.34 17.77 7.63
CA GLY A 273 -15.89 18.57 8.76
C GLY A 273 -14.49 18.23 9.27
N ASP A 274 -13.76 17.33 8.61
CA ASP A 274 -12.40 16.93 9.00
C ASP A 274 -11.30 17.59 8.15
N ARG A 275 -11.69 18.44 7.17
CA ARG A 275 -10.83 19.17 6.23
C ARG A 275 -9.99 18.22 5.39
N THR A 276 -10.68 17.50 4.52
CA THR A 276 -10.10 16.52 3.60
C THR A 276 -10.87 16.53 2.28
N LEU A 277 -10.40 15.77 1.29
CA LEU A 277 -11.13 15.46 0.06
C LEU A 277 -12.60 15.04 0.29
N MET A 278 -12.89 14.41 1.44
CA MET A 278 -14.24 13.94 1.77
C MET A 278 -15.25 15.05 1.99
N ASP A 279 -14.80 16.26 2.32
CA ASP A 279 -15.64 17.45 2.41
C ASP A 279 -16.25 17.84 1.07
N ALA A 280 -15.64 17.45 -0.05
CA ALA A 280 -16.20 17.61 -1.39
C ALA A 280 -16.84 16.33 -1.91
N LEU A 281 -16.24 15.16 -1.67
CA LEU A 281 -16.72 13.89 -2.21
C LEU A 281 -18.06 13.45 -1.60
N ILE A 282 -18.22 13.54 -0.28
CA ILE A 282 -19.47 13.10 0.36
C ILE A 282 -20.66 13.96 -0.12
N PRO A 283 -20.60 15.31 -0.12
CA PRO A 283 -21.69 16.13 -0.64
C PRO A 283 -22.00 15.87 -2.12
N PHE A 284 -20.97 15.58 -2.93
CA PHE A 284 -21.16 15.17 -4.33
C PHE A 284 -22.01 13.89 -4.41
N VAL A 285 -21.58 12.82 -3.77
CA VAL A 285 -22.23 11.50 -3.86
C VAL A 285 -23.64 11.53 -3.28
N GLU A 286 -23.85 12.18 -2.14
CA GLU A 286 -25.18 12.30 -1.53
C GLU A 286 -26.15 13.08 -2.41
N THR A 287 -25.70 14.20 -2.98
CA THR A 287 -26.55 15.05 -3.82
C THR A 287 -26.87 14.36 -5.14
N PHE A 288 -25.87 13.68 -5.73
CA PHE A 288 -26.06 12.89 -6.95
C PHE A 288 -27.08 11.76 -6.72
N THR A 289 -26.95 11.03 -5.61
CA THR A 289 -27.85 9.92 -5.26
C THR A 289 -29.28 10.40 -4.97
N LYS A 290 -29.44 11.53 -4.26
CA LYS A 290 -30.76 12.13 -3.97
C LYS A 290 -31.48 12.58 -5.24
N ASN A 291 -30.73 13.05 -6.24
CA ASN A 291 -31.27 13.54 -7.50
C ASN A 291 -31.26 12.48 -8.62
N ALA A 292 -31.07 11.21 -8.31
CA ALA A 292 -30.97 10.12 -9.29
C ALA A 292 -32.25 9.93 -10.16
N SER A 293 -33.39 10.49 -9.73
CA SER A 293 -34.65 10.50 -10.47
C SER A 293 -34.82 11.71 -11.40
N SER A 294 -33.91 12.68 -11.36
CA SER A 294 -33.91 13.88 -12.22
C SER A 294 -33.14 13.63 -13.52
N ASP A 295 -33.16 14.60 -14.43
CA ASP A 295 -32.26 14.60 -15.58
C ASP A 295 -30.80 14.46 -15.13
N THR A 296 -30.02 13.60 -15.82
CA THR A 296 -28.66 13.23 -15.40
C THR A 296 -27.73 14.43 -15.36
N VAL A 297 -27.87 15.37 -16.31
CA VAL A 297 -27.04 16.58 -16.35
C VAL A 297 -27.37 17.50 -15.19
N GLN A 298 -28.66 17.68 -14.86
CA GLN A 298 -29.07 18.45 -13.71
C GLN A 298 -28.62 17.84 -12.37
N ALA A 299 -28.72 16.51 -12.24
CA ALA A 299 -28.26 15.80 -11.05
C ALA A 299 -26.74 15.94 -10.85
N LEU A 300 -25.97 15.80 -11.92
CA LEU A 300 -24.52 15.99 -11.93
C LEU A 300 -24.14 17.45 -11.62
N SER A 301 -24.79 18.43 -12.24
CA SER A 301 -24.54 19.85 -11.99
C SER A 301 -24.82 20.23 -10.53
N SER A 302 -25.91 19.73 -9.97
CA SER A 302 -26.26 19.95 -8.56
C SER A 302 -25.24 19.31 -7.61
N ALA A 303 -24.78 18.09 -7.93
CA ALA A 303 -23.76 17.39 -7.17
C ALA A 303 -22.40 18.11 -7.22
N LEU A 304 -22.02 18.63 -8.39
CA LEU A 304 -20.80 19.42 -8.57
C LEU A 304 -20.83 20.70 -7.72
N ASN A 305 -21.96 21.42 -7.71
CA ASN A 305 -22.13 22.60 -6.86
C ASN A 305 -21.98 22.26 -5.37
N ALA A 306 -22.53 21.12 -4.93
CA ALA A 306 -22.37 20.65 -3.56
C ALA A 306 -20.91 20.32 -3.23
N ALA A 307 -20.17 19.70 -4.17
CA ALA A 307 -18.75 19.43 -4.05
C ALA A 307 -17.92 20.71 -3.94
N GLN A 308 -18.21 21.70 -4.80
CA GLN A 308 -17.55 23.01 -4.79
C GLN A 308 -17.76 23.73 -3.46
N GLN A 309 -19.00 23.79 -2.97
CA GLN A 309 -19.29 24.38 -1.66
C GLN A 309 -18.59 23.64 -0.53
N GLY A 310 -18.55 22.30 -0.60
CA GLY A 310 -17.81 21.45 0.31
C GLY A 310 -16.33 21.79 0.37
N ALA A 311 -15.67 21.88 -0.79
CA ALA A 311 -14.27 22.28 -0.91
C ALA A 311 -14.02 23.71 -0.41
N GLU A 312 -14.90 24.68 -0.71
CA GLU A 312 -14.74 26.06 -0.23
C GLU A 312 -14.87 26.16 1.30
N ASN A 313 -15.79 25.41 1.91
CA ASN A 313 -15.99 25.42 3.35
C ASN A 313 -14.73 24.99 4.13
N THR A 314 -13.88 24.15 3.52
CA THR A 314 -12.63 23.67 4.12
C THR A 314 -11.64 24.76 4.49
N ARG A 315 -11.73 25.97 3.90
CA ARG A 315 -10.91 27.14 4.26
C ARG A 315 -11.00 27.50 5.75
N THR A 316 -12.17 27.25 6.35
CA THR A 316 -12.47 27.64 7.73
C THR A 316 -12.41 26.48 8.73
N LEU A 317 -12.27 25.24 8.21
CA LEU A 317 -12.30 24.04 9.03
C LEU A 317 -10.95 23.81 9.72
N LYS A 318 -11.02 23.16 10.88
CA LYS A 318 -9.87 22.57 11.54
C LYS A 318 -9.54 21.23 10.86
N ALA A 319 -8.29 21.02 10.51
CA ALA A 319 -7.82 19.71 10.05
C ALA A 319 -7.77 18.71 11.22
N LYS A 320 -8.47 17.59 11.07
CA LYS A 320 -8.44 16.48 12.04
C LYS A 320 -7.74 15.24 11.51
N LEU A 321 -7.57 15.15 10.20
CA LEU A 321 -6.96 14.03 9.51
C LEU A 321 -5.91 14.53 8.51
N GLY A 322 -5.09 13.58 8.04
CA GLY A 322 -4.05 13.85 7.05
C GLY A 322 -2.91 14.73 7.58
N ARG A 323 -2.00 15.11 6.68
CA ARG A 323 -0.81 15.91 7.02
C ARG A 323 -1.16 17.32 7.48
N ALA A 324 -2.30 17.85 7.04
CA ALA A 324 -2.83 19.12 7.51
C ALA A 324 -3.12 19.16 9.01
N SER A 325 -3.40 18.00 9.65
CA SER A 325 -3.63 17.91 11.09
C SER A 325 -2.39 18.24 11.95
N TYR A 326 -1.20 18.27 11.34
CA TYR A 326 0.06 18.62 12.02
C TYR A 326 0.28 20.14 12.11
N ILE A 327 -0.55 20.93 11.43
CA ILE A 327 -0.44 22.38 11.39
C ILE A 327 -1.45 22.99 12.36
N SER A 328 -1.04 24.06 13.05
CA SER A 328 -1.92 24.72 14.03
C SER A 328 -3.16 25.35 13.37
N ASP A 329 -4.26 25.35 14.11
CA ASP A 329 -5.55 25.87 13.64
C ASP A 329 -5.46 27.35 13.24
N GLU A 330 -4.65 28.14 13.95
CA GLU A 330 -4.46 29.57 13.65
C GLU A 330 -3.80 29.76 12.29
N ARG A 331 -2.79 28.94 11.97
CA ARG A 331 -2.07 29.03 10.69
C ARG A 331 -2.96 28.60 9.52
N ILE A 332 -3.77 27.56 9.70
CA ILE A 332 -4.75 27.14 8.68
C ILE A 332 -5.77 28.25 8.41
N LYS A 333 -6.36 28.83 9.46
CA LYS A 333 -7.34 29.92 9.32
C LYS A 333 -6.74 31.19 8.73
N ALA A 334 -5.50 31.52 9.10
CA ALA A 334 -4.80 32.69 8.55
C ALA A 334 -4.46 32.52 7.08
N ALA A 335 -4.11 31.30 6.64
CA ALA A 335 -3.86 31.00 5.24
C ALA A 335 -5.13 31.13 4.38
N SER A 336 -6.30 30.76 4.91
CA SER A 336 -7.59 30.83 4.22
C SER A 336 -7.59 30.12 2.84
N VAL A 337 -6.81 29.05 2.73
CA VAL A 337 -6.73 28.21 1.52
C VAL A 337 -7.59 26.96 1.68
N PRO A 338 -8.22 26.46 0.60
CA PRO A 338 -9.03 25.27 0.68
C PRO A 338 -8.12 24.05 0.92
N ASP A 339 -8.71 22.95 1.37
CA ASP A 339 -8.05 21.66 1.40
C ASP A 339 -7.62 21.28 -0.03
N PRO A 340 -6.33 20.98 -0.27
CA PRO A 340 -5.82 20.65 -1.60
C PRO A 340 -6.49 19.41 -2.21
N GLY A 341 -6.81 18.41 -1.39
CA GLY A 341 -7.49 17.20 -1.84
C GLY A 341 -8.93 17.49 -2.29
N ALA A 342 -9.67 18.29 -1.53
CA ALA A 342 -11.02 18.71 -1.89
C ALA A 342 -11.02 19.59 -3.15
N TRP A 343 -10.07 20.54 -3.26
CA TRP A 343 -9.92 21.40 -4.44
C TRP A 343 -9.55 20.60 -5.70
N GLY A 344 -8.64 19.65 -5.56
CA GLY A 344 -8.23 18.74 -6.62
C GLY A 344 -9.41 17.89 -7.12
N LEU A 345 -10.20 17.31 -6.21
CA LEU A 345 -11.41 16.57 -6.58
C LEU A 345 -12.40 17.45 -7.35
N VAL A 346 -12.68 18.65 -6.86
CA VAL A 346 -13.60 19.58 -7.54
C VAL A 346 -13.09 19.96 -8.92
N THR A 347 -11.78 20.13 -9.10
CA THR A 347 -11.17 20.37 -10.42
C THR A 347 -11.42 19.21 -11.38
N ILE A 348 -11.25 17.97 -10.90
CA ILE A 348 -11.53 16.76 -11.68
C ILE A 348 -13.01 16.69 -12.07
N LEU A 349 -13.91 16.87 -11.10
CA LEU A 349 -15.36 16.82 -11.32
C LEU A 349 -15.84 17.90 -12.29
N ASN A 350 -15.29 19.12 -12.20
CA ASN A 350 -15.57 20.18 -13.17
C ASN A 350 -15.16 19.78 -14.59
N GLY A 351 -13.99 19.17 -14.76
CA GLY A 351 -13.53 18.72 -16.08
C GLY A 351 -14.37 17.60 -16.68
N LEU A 352 -15.08 16.80 -15.87
CA LEU A 352 -16.00 15.76 -16.35
C LEU A 352 -17.29 16.33 -16.96
N LEU A 353 -17.76 17.51 -16.52
CA LEU A 353 -19.08 18.06 -16.86
C LEU A 353 -19.10 19.18 -17.90
N LEU A 354 -17.94 19.65 -18.37
CA LEU A 354 -17.88 20.66 -19.41
C LEU A 354 -18.26 20.06 -20.77
N ASP A 355 -19.56 20.00 -21.06
CA ASP A 355 -20.22 20.20 -22.37
C ASP A 355 -21.74 20.38 -22.21
#